data_AF-A0A8R1ITG2-F1
#
_entry.id   AF-A0A8R1ITG2-F1
#
_cell.length_a   1.000
_cell.length_b   1.000
_cell.length_c   1.000
_cell.angle_alpha   90.00
_cell.angle_beta   90.00
_cell.angle_gamma   90.00
#
_symmetry.space_group_name_H-M   'P 1'
#
loop_
_entity.id
_entity.type
_entity.pdbx_description
1 polymer ?
#
loop_
_entity_poly.entity_id
_entity_poly.type
_entity_poly.pdbx_seq_one_letter_code
_entity_poly.pdbx_strand_id
1 'polypeptide(L)' 'MSWQHLRGDEDDENDKAKLLPGIRINGQNLTHLRFADDIVLVASNPKAASLMIQELVEMCGKVGLRMNTNKTKVMR' A
#
# COMPACT_ATOMS: atom_id res chain seq x y z
N MET A 1 31.01 -10.23 -29.20
CA MET A 1 31.66 -9.98 -27.90
C MET A 1 31.86 -8.47 -27.82
N SER A 2 31.37 -7.67 -26.88
CA SER A 2 30.74 -7.88 -25.58
C SER A 2 29.81 -6.67 -25.37
N TRP A 3 28.52 -6.91 -25.13
CA TRP A 3 27.57 -5.88 -24.71
C TRP A 3 27.52 -5.89 -23.19
N GLN A 4 28.44 -5.20 -22.53
CA GLN A 4 28.41 -5.04 -21.07
C GLN A 4 28.90 -3.64 -20.67
N HIS A 5 28.03 -2.63 -20.79
CA HIS A 5 28.19 -1.36 -20.06
C HIS A 5 26.87 -0.60 -19.83
N LEU A 6 25.77 -1.30 -19.57
CA LEU A 6 24.55 -0.66 -19.07
C LEU A 6 24.10 -1.44 -17.84
N ARG A 7 24.80 -1.20 -16.72
CA ARG A 7 24.40 -1.68 -15.40
C ARG A 7 24.55 -0.51 -14.45
N GLY A 8 23.44 -0.04 -13.90
CA GLY A 8 23.50 0.82 -12.73
C GLY A 8 22.43 1.90 -12.58
N ASP A 9 21.27 1.79 -13.24
CA ASP A 9 20.09 2.65 -12.94
C ASP A 9 18.87 1.82 -12.48
N GLU A 10 19.08 0.61 -11.95
CA GLU A 10 17.98 -0.29 -11.51
C GLU A 10 17.85 -0.41 -9.98
N ASP A 11 18.78 0.14 -9.20
CA ASP A 11 18.85 -0.10 -7.76
C ASP A 11 18.17 0.98 -6.88
N ASP A 12 17.84 2.16 -7.44
CA ASP A 12 17.21 3.25 -6.69
C ASP A 12 15.68 3.10 -6.57
N GLU A 13 15.06 2.28 -7.44
CA GLU A 13 13.62 1.95 -7.38
C GLU A 13 13.29 1.00 -6.22
N ASN A 14 14.24 0.15 -5.83
CA ASN A 14 14.05 -0.92 -4.85
C ASN A 14 13.90 -0.38 -3.41
N ASP A 15 14.57 0.73 -3.09
CA ASP A 15 14.45 1.37 -1.78
C ASP A 15 13.19 2.23 -1.64
N LYS A 16 12.66 2.75 -2.75
CA LYS A 16 11.32 3.36 -2.80
C LYS A 16 10.23 2.30 -2.70
N ALA A 17 10.41 1.13 -3.32
CA ALA A 17 9.45 0.02 -3.29
C ALA A 17 9.21 -0.54 -1.87
N LYS A 18 10.18 -0.42 -0.95
CA LYS A 18 9.99 -0.79 0.47
C LYS A 18 9.11 0.20 1.25
N LEU A 19 8.95 1.42 0.77
CA LEU A 19 8.14 2.47 1.41
C LEU A 19 6.77 2.66 0.75
N LEU A 20 6.60 2.23 -0.51
CA LEU A 20 5.35 2.38 -1.22
C LEU A 20 4.29 1.41 -0.65
N PRO A 21 3.11 1.91 -0.25
CA PRO A 21 2.01 1.06 0.18
C PRO A 21 1.50 0.17 -0.98
N GLY A 22 1.03 -1.03 -0.66
CA GLY A 22 0.49 -1.98 -1.65
C GLY A 22 1.29 -3.27 -1.86
N ILE A 23 0.80 -4.10 -2.77
CA ILE A 23 1.46 -5.31 -3.29
C ILE A 23 1.42 -5.26 -4.82
N ARG A 24 2.55 -5.58 -5.47
CA ARG A 24 2.62 -5.67 -6.94
C ARG A 24 2.09 -7.01 -7.43
N ILE A 25 1.08 -6.98 -8.29
CA ILE A 25 0.49 -8.16 -8.95
C ILE A 25 0.46 -7.86 -10.45
N ASN A 26 1.09 -8.71 -11.27
CA ASN A 26 1.14 -8.56 -12.73
C ASN A 26 1.58 -7.15 -13.20
N GLY A 27 2.54 -6.53 -12.50
CA GLY A 27 3.03 -5.18 -12.80
C GLY A 27 2.15 -4.04 -12.30
N GLN A 28 0.99 -4.31 -11.71
CA GLN A 28 0.09 -3.32 -11.12
C GLN A 28 0.22 -3.30 -9.58
N ASN A 29 0.18 -2.12 -8.96
CA ASN A 29 0.23 -1.99 -7.51
C ASN A 29 -1.19 -1.99 -6.92
N LEU A 30 -1.55 -3.07 -6.21
CA LEU A 30 -2.82 -3.17 -5.50
C LEU A 30 -2.67 -2.62 -4.09
N THR A 31 -3.36 -1.51 -3.80
CA THR A 31 -3.34 -0.84 -2.49
C THR A 31 -4.63 -1.03 -1.71
N HIS A 32 -5.77 -1.15 -2.40
CA HIS A 32 -7.07 -1.30 -1.76
C HIS A 32 -8.12 -1.93 -2.68
N LEU A 33 -9.14 -2.49 -2.05
CA LEU A 33 -10.41 -2.91 -2.68
C LEU A 33 -11.55 -2.19 -1.96
N ARG A 34 -12.58 -1.77 -2.69
CA ARG A 34 -13.76 -1.10 -2.11
C ARG A 34 -15.04 -1.66 -2.68
N PHE A 35 -16.02 -1.85 -1.81
CA PHE A 35 -17.38 -2.20 -2.19
C PHE A 35 -18.36 -1.59 -1.19
N ALA A 36 -19.27 -0.74 -1.65
CA ALA A 36 -20.16 0.05 -0.78
C ALA A 36 -19.38 0.79 0.34
N ASP A 37 -19.69 0.53 1.60
CA ASP A 37 -19.03 1.07 2.78
C ASP A 37 -17.80 0.25 3.25
N ASP A 38 -17.58 -0.93 2.66
CA ASP A 38 -16.46 -1.80 3.00
C ASP A 38 -15.19 -1.45 2.19
N ILE A 39 -14.06 -1.37 2.90
CA ILE A 39 -12.73 -1.17 2.32
C ILE A 39 -11.74 -2.20 2.86
N VAL A 40 -10.95 -2.76 1.96
CA VAL A 40 -9.81 -3.62 2.29
C VAL A 40 -8.54 -2.89 1.89
N LEU A 41 -7.60 -2.73 2.83
CA LEU A 41 -6.27 -2.17 2.55
C LEU A 41 -5.27 -3.31 2.39
N VAL A 42 -4.43 -3.22 1.36
CA VAL A 42 -3.42 -4.22 1.02
C VAL A 42 -2.05 -3.58 1.18
N ALA A 43 -1.17 -4.20 1.96
CA ALA A 43 0.16 -3.69 2.22
C ALA A 43 1.18 -4.84 2.30
N SER A 44 2.39 -4.58 1.83
CA SER A 44 3.51 -5.54 1.84
C SER A 44 4.08 -5.81 3.24
N ASN A 45 3.85 -4.90 4.20
CA ASN A 45 4.37 -5.02 5.56
C ASN A 45 3.48 -4.28 6.59
N PRO A 46 3.56 -4.63 7.89
CA PRO A 46 2.73 -4.02 8.93
C PRO A 46 2.94 -2.51 9.08
N LYS A 47 4.15 -1.99 8.85
CA LYS A 47 4.43 -0.54 8.97
C LYS A 47 3.69 0.24 7.89
N ALA A 48 3.71 -0.25 6.65
CA ALA A 48 2.92 0.31 5.55
C ALA A 48 1.41 0.22 5.83
N ALA A 49 0.92 -0.92 6.32
CA ALA A 49 -0.49 -1.07 6.69
C ALA A 49 -0.94 -0.04 7.75
N SER A 50 -0.13 0.18 8.79
CA SER A 50 -0.41 1.18 9.83
C SER A 50 -0.50 2.60 9.27
N LEU A 51 0.40 2.96 8.34
CA LEU A 51 0.36 4.27 7.69
C LEU A 51 -0.91 4.46 6.85
N MET A 52 -1.28 3.44 6.06
CA MET A 52 -2.50 3.48 5.25
C MET A 52 -3.77 3.59 6.11
N ILE A 53 -3.82 2.87 7.23
CA ILE A 53 -4.93 2.96 8.19
C ILE A 53 -4.99 4.35 8.82
N GLN A 54 -3.85 4.92 9.23
CA GLN A 54 -3.80 6.25 9.83
C GLN A 54 -4.31 7.32 8.88
N GLU A 55 -3.85 7.30 7.63
CA GLU A 55 -4.32 8.21 6.58
C GLU A 55 -5.83 8.06 6.32
N LEU A 56 -6.33 6.81 6.25
CA LEU A 56 -7.75 6.55 6.07
C LEU A 56 -8.59 7.13 7.21
N VAL A 57 -8.18 6.92 8.48
CA VAL A 57 -8.89 7.47 9.65
C VAL A 57 -8.91 9.00 9.62
N GLU A 58 -7.79 9.63 9.30
CA GLU A 58 -7.68 11.08 9.22
C GLU A 58 -8.63 11.65 8.15
N MET A 59 -8.62 11.05 6.95
CA MET A 59 -9.47 11.51 5.84
C MET A 59 -10.95 11.24 6.10
N CYS A 60 -11.31 10.10 6.70
CA CYS A 60 -12.69 9.85 7.16
C CYS A 60 -13.14 10.93 8.16
N GLY A 61 -12.30 11.28 9.13
CA GLY A 61 -12.60 12.31 10.13
C GLY A 61 -12.90 13.67 9.51
N LYS A 62 -12.18 14.07 8.46
CA LYS A 62 -12.40 15.34 7.73
C LYS A 62 -13.77 15.43 7.07
N VAL A 63 -14.37 14.30 6.71
CA VAL A 63 -15.71 14.22 6.09
C VAL A 63 -16.80 13.77 7.08
N GLY A 64 -16.50 13.72 8.38
CA GLY A 64 -17.46 13.32 9.42
C GLY A 64 -17.75 11.82 9.48
N LEU A 65 -16.93 10.99 8.82
CA LEU A 65 -17.02 9.53 8.87
C LEU A 65 -16.12 8.96 9.96
N ARG A 66 -16.53 7.83 10.54
CA ARG A 66 -15.76 7.11 11.58
C ARG A 66 -15.62 5.64 11.20
N MET A 67 -14.40 5.12 11.33
CA MET A 67 -14.15 3.69 11.17
C MET A 67 -14.79 2.86 12.30
N ASN A 68 -15.45 1.77 11.92
CA ASN A 68 -16.04 0.82 12.87
C ASN A 68 -15.03 -0.26 13.26
N THR A 69 -14.30 -0.03 14.35
CA THR A 69 -13.26 -0.95 14.85
C THR A 69 -13.77 -2.34 15.21
N ASN A 70 -15.07 -2.51 15.51
CA ASN A 70 -15.65 -3.82 15.80
C ASN A 70 -15.86 -4.66 14.53
N LYS A 71 -16.03 -4.01 13.38
CA LYS A 71 -16.17 -4.65 12.07
C LYS A 71 -14.82 -4.78 11.34
N THR A 72 -13.85 -3.94 11.65
CA THR A 72 -12.51 -3.98 11.06
C THR A 72 -11.70 -5.17 11.57
N LYS A 73 -11.10 -5.94 10.66
CA LYS A 73 -10.22 -7.06 10.99
C LYS A 73 -8.90 -6.98 10.21
N VAL A 74 -7.83 -7.41 10.87
CA VAL A 74 -6.52 -7.62 10.22
C VAL A 74 -6.50 -9.05 9.70
N MET A 75 -6.16 -9.20 8.42
CA MET A 75 -5.97 -10.49 7.75
C MET A 75 -4.48 -10.67 7.49
N ARG A 76 -3.95 -11.87 7.73
CA ARG A 76 -2.54 -12.24 7.52
C ARG A 76 -2.47 -13.52 6.71
#